data_AF-A0A1E4R8E1-F1
#
_entry.id   AF-A0A1E4R8E1-F1
#
_cell.length_a   1.000
_cell.length_b   1.000
_cell.length_c   1.000
_cell.angle_alpha   90.00
_cell.angle_beta   90.00
_cell.angle_gamma   90.00
#
_symmetry.space_group_name_H-M   'P 1'
#
loop_
_entity.id
_entity.type
_entity.pdbx_description
1 polymer ?
#
loop_
_entity_poly.entity_id
_entity_poly.type
_entity_poly.pdbx_seq_one_letter_code
_entity_poly.pdbx_strand_id
1 'polypeptide(L)'
;MLSITNYEGTLTEALVCRGKPVVRKNIDDVFKLTLDASERDNPHSFNLIAEEGFIEAAGFQFRIKQMQQKSRGNVKSVKAQHIFFDNIWRRQEGTNGGHKTLNNLPLLHYGIQGVPLLVILMKMAI
;
A
#
# COMPACT_ATOMS: atom_id res chain seq x y z
N MET A 1 14.89 1.64 -0.22
CA MET A 1 14.96 0.20 0.13
C MET A 1 13.64 -0.44 -0.29
N LEU A 2 13.67 -1.70 -0.75
CA LEU A 2 12.48 -2.49 -1.06
C LEU A 2 12.44 -3.68 -0.09
N SER A 3 11.38 -3.81 0.69
CA SER A 3 11.22 -4.86 1.68
C SER A 3 9.79 -5.38 1.68
N ILE A 4 9.61 -6.59 2.19
CA ILE A 4 8.31 -7.23 2.36
C ILE A 4 8.12 -7.67 3.80
N THR A 5 6.93 -7.40 4.33
CA THR A 5 6.49 -7.83 5.64
C THR A 5 5.29 -8.76 5.48
N ASN A 6 5.27 -9.87 6.22
CA ASN A 6 4.14 -10.78 6.24
C ASN A 6 2.85 -10.08 6.75
N TYR A 7 1.71 -10.73 6.53
CA TYR A 7 0.40 -10.20 6.96
C TYR A 7 0.34 -9.89 8.46
N GLU A 8 0.97 -10.73 9.30
CA GLU A 8 0.97 -10.57 10.75
C GLU A 8 1.83 -9.39 11.23
N GLY A 9 2.68 -8.82 10.36
CA GLY A 9 3.60 -7.75 10.74
C GLY A 9 4.82 -8.21 11.54
N THR A 10 5.06 -9.52 11.64
CA THR A 10 6.06 -10.13 12.54
C THR A 10 7.41 -10.36 11.87
N LEU A 11 7.43 -10.57 10.54
CA LEU A 11 8.66 -10.87 9.80
C LEU A 11 8.78 -9.94 8.61
N THR A 12 9.92 -9.23 8.53
CA THR A 12 10.26 -8.33 7.43
C THR A 12 11.58 -8.74 6.81
N GLU A 13 11.60 -8.85 5.49
CA GLU A 13 12.77 -9.27 4.72
C GLU A 13 13.03 -8.33 3.56
N ALA A 14 14.28 -8.28 3.09
CA ALA A 14 14.61 -7.58 1.87
C ALA A 14 13.92 -8.24 0.66
N LEU A 15 13.44 -7.41 -0.26
CA LEU A 15 12.78 -7.87 -1.47
C LEU A 15 13.51 -7.31 -2.70
N VAL A 16 13.88 -8.21 -3.60
CA VAL A 16 14.48 -7.90 -4.90
C VAL A 16 13.43 -8.09 -5.97
N CYS A 17 13.08 -7.02 -6.68
CA CYS A 17 12.19 -7.10 -7.82
C CYS A 17 12.95 -7.39 -9.12
N ARG A 18 12.33 -8.17 -10.01
CA ARG A 18 12.79 -8.38 -11.37
C ARG A 18 12.42 -7.16 -12.22
N GLY A 19 13.42 -6.39 -12.62
CA GLY A 19 13.23 -5.13 -13.35
C GLY A 19 12.92 -3.96 -12.41
N LYS A 20 12.34 -2.89 -12.97
CA LYS A 20 12.01 -1.68 -12.20
C LYS A 20 10.59 -1.79 -11.64
N PRO A 21 10.38 -1.58 -10.34
CA PRO A 21 9.04 -1.54 -9.78
C PRO A 21 8.30 -0.33 -10.37
N VAL A 22 7.06 -0.54 -10.76
CA VAL A 22 6.24 0.49 -11.40
C VAL A 22 5.29 1.04 -10.35
N VAL A 23 5.56 2.28 -9.94
CA VAL A 23 4.67 3.05 -9.06
C VAL A 23 3.83 3.97 -9.94
N ARG A 24 2.50 3.89 -9.83
CA ARG A 24 1.57 4.73 -10.59
C ARG A 24 0.59 5.40 -9.64
N LYS A 25 0.43 6.71 -9.79
CA LYS A 25 -0.70 7.46 -9.27
C LYS A 25 -1.74 7.51 -10.38
N ASN A 26 -2.86 6.80 -10.20
CA ASN A 26 -3.95 6.89 -11.15
C ASN A 26 -4.69 8.22 -10.99
N ILE A 27 -5.42 8.62 -12.05
CA ILE A 27 -6.29 9.81 -12.06
C ILE A 27 -7.44 9.64 -11.07
N ASP A 28 -7.87 8.39 -10.82
CA ASP A 28 -8.85 8.02 -9.78
C ASP A 28 -8.27 8.06 -8.34
N ASP A 29 -7.19 8.82 -8.14
CA ASP A 29 -6.42 8.95 -6.91
C ASP A 29 -5.78 7.67 -6.34
N VAL A 30 -5.98 6.49 -6.92
CA VAL A 30 -5.39 5.27 -6.36
C VAL A 30 -3.89 5.21 -6.63
N PHE A 31 -3.10 5.20 -5.56
CA PHE A 31 -1.64 5.01 -5.60
C PHE A 31 -1.30 3.52 -5.54
N LYS A 32 -0.73 2.99 -6.63
CA LYS A 32 -0.48 1.55 -6.83
C LYS A 32 0.99 1.26 -7.09
N LEU A 33 1.43 0.10 -6.61
CA LEU A 33 2.74 -0.48 -6.86
C LEU A 33 2.55 -1.80 -7.63
N THR A 34 3.30 -1.97 -8.72
CA THR A 34 3.37 -3.24 -9.46
C THR A 34 4.82 -3.69 -9.55
N LEU A 35 5.08 -4.95 -9.22
CA LEU A 35 6.40 -5.54 -9.33
C LEU A 35 6.31 -7.04 -9.62
N ASP A 36 7.38 -7.58 -10.20
CA ASP A 36 7.58 -9.01 -10.34
C ASP A 36 8.70 -9.43 -9.40
N ALA A 37 8.56 -10.55 -8.71
CA ALA A 37 9.58 -11.13 -7.84
C ALA A 37 9.75 -12.61 -8.15
N SER A 38 10.99 -13.08 -8.28
CA SER A 38 11.31 -14.48 -8.53
C SER A 38 11.78 -15.16 -7.24
N GLU A 39 11.49 -16.45 -7.11
CA GLU A 39 11.99 -17.26 -5.99
C GLU A 39 13.52 -17.33 -5.98
N ARG A 40 14.15 -17.38 -7.17
CA ARG A 40 15.60 -17.42 -7.32
C ARG A 40 16.30 -16.20 -6.73
N ASP A 41 15.73 -15.01 -6.92
CA ASP A 41 16.30 -13.76 -6.42
C ASP A 41 15.91 -13.50 -4.95
N ASN A 42 14.91 -14.22 -4.43
CA ASN A 42 14.29 -13.98 -3.12
C ASN A 42 14.07 -15.28 -2.33
N PRO A 43 15.11 -16.11 -2.07
CA PRO A 43 14.91 -17.43 -1.46
C PRO A 43 14.25 -17.37 -0.08
N HIS A 44 14.47 -16.30 0.69
CA HIS A 44 13.91 -16.13 2.04
C HIS A 44 12.60 -15.34 2.04
N SER A 45 12.45 -14.36 1.16
CA SER A 45 11.29 -13.46 1.13
C SER A 45 10.16 -13.89 0.19
N PHE A 46 10.41 -14.83 -0.73
CA PHE A 46 9.41 -15.26 -1.72
C PHE A 46 8.13 -15.85 -1.09
N ASN A 47 8.26 -16.55 0.03
CA ASN A 47 7.12 -17.11 0.77
C ASN A 47 6.32 -16.04 1.51
N LEU A 48 6.94 -14.88 1.82
CA LEU A 48 6.25 -13.75 2.45
C LEU A 48 5.40 -12.97 1.45
N ILE A 49 5.61 -13.18 0.14
CA ILE A 49 4.77 -12.62 -0.92
C ILE A 49 3.43 -13.35 -0.93
N ALA A 50 2.49 -12.81 -0.17
CA ALA A 50 1.12 -13.29 -0.03
C ALA A 50 0.13 -12.11 -0.07
N GLU A 51 -1.13 -12.40 -0.37
CA GLU A 51 -2.18 -11.38 -0.31
C GLU A 51 -2.33 -10.80 1.10
N GLU A 52 -2.73 -9.52 1.18
CA GLU A 52 -2.75 -8.70 2.38
C GLU A 52 -1.40 -8.46 3.08
N GLY A 53 -0.29 -9.03 2.58
CA GLY A 53 1.07 -8.70 3.00
C GLY A 53 1.44 -7.24 2.65
N PHE A 54 2.52 -6.75 3.26
CA PHE A 54 2.93 -5.35 3.10
C PHE A 54 4.26 -5.26 2.37
N ILE A 55 4.37 -4.32 1.43
CA ILE A 55 5.60 -3.99 0.72
C ILE A 55 5.95 -2.55 1.02
N GLU A 56 7.16 -2.31 1.49
CA GLU A 56 7.69 -0.96 1.64
C GLU A 56 8.57 -0.62 0.45
N ALA A 57 8.25 0.47 -0.25
CA ALA A 57 9.00 0.96 -1.38
C ALA A 57 9.12 2.49 -1.31
N ALA A 58 10.36 2.99 -1.34
CA ALA A 58 10.66 4.42 -1.30
C ALA A 58 10.02 5.17 -0.10
N GLY A 59 9.95 4.53 1.07
CA GLY A 59 9.36 5.09 2.29
C GLY A 59 7.83 5.07 2.34
N PHE A 60 7.18 4.46 1.35
CA PHE A 60 5.74 4.25 1.32
C PHE A 60 5.40 2.78 1.52
N GLN A 61 4.32 2.54 2.26
CA GLN A 61 3.83 1.20 2.53
C GLN A 61 2.62 0.87 1.64
N PHE A 62 2.68 -0.28 0.98
CA PHE A 62 1.65 -0.79 0.09
C PHE A 62 1.18 -2.15 0.59
N ARG A 63 -0.13 -2.39 0.56
CA ARG A 63 -0.72 -3.71 0.84
C ARG A 63 -0.95 -4.46 -0.46
N ILE A 64 -0.53 -5.72 -0.52
CA ILE A 64 -0.74 -6.61 -1.65
C ILE A 64 -2.23 -6.94 -1.77
N LYS A 65 -2.82 -6.65 -2.92
CA LYS A 65 -4.25 -6.88 -3.19
C LYS A 65 -4.52 -7.94 -4.23
N GLN A 66 -3.56 -8.14 -5.13
CA GLN A 66 -3.66 -9.18 -6.15
C GLN A 66 -2.27 -9.75 -6.40
N MET A 67 -2.24 -11.06 -6.58
CA MET A 67 -1.04 -11.78 -6.97
C MET A 67 -1.35 -12.72 -8.15
N GLN A 68 -0.39 -12.84 -9.06
CA GLN A 68 -0.44 -13.83 -10.13
C GLN A 68 0.87 -14.59 -10.18
N GLN A 69 0.81 -15.92 -10.09
CA GLN A 69 1.97 -16.76 -10.27
C GLN A 69 2.16 -17.05 -11.76
N LYS A 70 3.30 -16.64 -12.31
CA LYS A 70 3.69 -16.98 -13.68
C LYS A 70 4.32 -18.38 -13.65
N SER A 71 3.76 -19.28 -14.45
CA SER A 71 4.19 -20.69 -14.56
C SER A 71 5.64 -20.86 -15.01
N ARG A 72 6.18 -19.89 -15.76
CA ARG A 72 7.58 -19.91 -16.22
C ARG A 72 8.49 -19.25 -15.19
N GLY A 73 9.16 -20.09 -14.38
CA GLY A 73 10.29 -19.69 -13.53
C GLY A 73 9.93 -19.19 -12.13
N ASN A 74 8.82 -19.65 -11.54
CA ASN A 74 8.36 -19.32 -10.19
C ASN A 74 8.45 -17.81 -9.89
N VAL A 75 7.75 -17.03 -10.71
CA VAL A 75 7.69 -15.57 -10.56
C VAL A 75 6.30 -15.19 -10.06
N LYS A 76 6.25 -14.41 -8.98
CA LYS A 76 5.03 -13.77 -8.49
C LYS A 76 4.94 -12.35 -9.03
N SER A 77 3.89 -12.06 -9.77
CA SER A 77 3.54 -10.71 -10.18
C SER A 77 2.56 -10.13 -9.16
N VAL A 78 2.93 -9.00 -8.58
CA VAL A 78 2.25 -8.41 -7.44
C VAL A 78 1.66 -7.07 -7.83
N LYS A 79 0.39 -6.86 -7.46
CA LYS A 79 -0.23 -5.53 -7.47
C LYS A 79 -0.60 -5.16 -6.05
N ALA A 80 -0.02 -4.08 -5.58
CA ALA A 80 -0.22 -3.55 -4.25
C ALA A 80 -0.80 -2.13 -4.30
N GLN A 81 -1.55 -1.76 -3.27
CA GLN A 81 -2.21 -0.48 -3.11
C GLN A 81 -1.68 0.21 -1.86
N HIS A 82 -1.46 1.52 -1.94
CA HIS A 82 -0.96 2.28 -0.80
C HIS A 82 -1.94 2.21 0.40
N ILE A 83 -1.37 2.05 1.60
CA ILE A 83 -2.13 1.76 2.82
C ILE A 83 -3.21 2.81 3.17
N PHE A 84 -2.97 4.07 2.81
CA PHE A 84 -3.96 5.15 2.97
C PHE A 84 -5.29 4.85 2.27
N PHE A 85 -5.25 4.45 1.00
CA PHE A 85 -6.46 4.17 0.22
C PHE A 85 -7.12 2.86 0.65
N ASP A 86 -6.33 1.90 1.13
CA ASP A 86 -6.85 0.67 1.71
C ASP A 86 -7.65 0.95 2.99
N ASN A 87 -7.15 1.83 3.87
CA ASN A 87 -7.79 2.16 5.14
C ASN A 87 -9.06 3.01 4.99
N ILE A 88 -9.13 3.90 3.99
CA ILE A 88 -10.32 4.74 3.77
C ILE A 88 -11.54 3.91 3.38
N TRP A 89 -11.35 2.83 2.62
CA TRP A 89 -12.44 1.96 2.19
C TRP A 89 -13.18 1.31 3.37
N ARG A 90 -12.50 1.09 4.51
CA ARG A 90 -13.11 0.49 5.71
C ARG A 90 -14.00 1.42 6.54
N ARG A 91 -14.09 2.73 6.22
CA ARG A 91 -14.68 3.73 7.13
C ARG A 91 -15.99 4.40 6.68
N GLN A 92 -16.60 4.03 5.55
CA GLN A 92 -17.91 4.59 5.18
C GLN A 92 -19.07 3.73 5.67
N GLU A 93 -19.30 3.72 6.99
CA GLU A 93 -20.60 3.43 7.58
C GLU A 93 -21.12 4.72 8.22
N GLY A 94 -21.77 5.56 7.42
CA GLY A 94 -22.33 6.83 7.90
C GLY A 94 -22.62 7.80 6.76
N THR A 95 -23.88 7.86 6.35
CA THR A 95 -24.38 8.84 5.40
C THR A 95 -24.22 10.25 5.97
N ASN A 96 -23.21 10.99 5.52
CA ASN A 96 -23.06 12.41 5.86
C ASN A 96 -23.97 13.26 4.95
N GLY A 97 -25.25 13.35 5.31
CA GLY A 97 -26.17 14.33 4.75
C GLY A 97 -25.97 15.70 5.40
N GLY A 98 -25.61 16.71 4.62
CA GLY A 98 -25.61 18.11 5.03
C GLY A 98 -24.43 18.92 4.50
N HIS A 99 -24.71 20.14 4.05
CA HIS A 99 -23.73 21.11 3.57
C HIS A 99 -22.77 21.46 4.73
N LYS A 100 -21.59 20.83 4.77
CA LYS A 100 -20.56 21.11 5.77
C LYS A 100 -19.30 21.61 5.08
N THR A 101 -18.90 22.83 5.42
CA THR A 101 -17.60 23.39 5.10
C THR A 101 -16.49 22.57 5.78
N LEU A 102 -15.31 22.52 5.15
CA LEU A 102 -14.17 21.65 5.51
C LEU A 102 -13.76 21.71 7.00
N ASN A 103 -14.07 22.79 7.71
CA ASN A 103 -13.77 22.97 9.14
C ASN A 103 -14.67 22.17 10.08
N ASN A 104 -15.77 21.57 9.61
CA ASN A 104 -16.77 20.93 10.47
C ASN A 104 -16.88 19.40 10.29
N LEU A 105 -15.80 18.78 9.81
CA LEU A 105 -15.63 17.32 9.80
C LEU A 105 -15.14 16.87 11.19
N PRO A 106 -15.93 16.11 11.97
CA PRO A 106 -15.49 15.56 13.27
C PRO A 106 -14.37 14.51 13.14
N LEU A 107 -13.93 14.21 11.90
CA LEU A 107 -12.84 13.28 11.59
C LEU A 107 -11.46 13.73 12.12
N LEU A 108 -11.30 14.98 12.56
CA LEU A 108 -10.03 15.48 13.09
C LEU A 108 -9.81 15.22 14.59
N HIS A 109 -10.85 14.91 15.38
CA HIS A 109 -10.68 14.84 16.85
C HIS A 109 -10.55 13.42 17.44
N TYR A 110 -10.90 12.36 16.70
CA TYR A 110 -10.88 10.99 17.25
C TYR A 110 -10.15 9.94 16.39
N GLY A 111 -9.54 10.34 15.27
CA GLY A 111 -9.08 9.37 14.26
C GLY A 111 -7.58 9.20 14.08
N ILE A 112 -6.74 10.06 14.69
CA ILE A 112 -5.32 10.16 14.37
C ILE A 112 -4.46 9.98 15.63
N GLN A 113 -4.54 8.81 16.25
CA GLN A 113 -3.37 8.29 16.97
C GLN A 113 -2.53 7.53 15.94
N GLY A 114 -1.57 8.22 15.30
CA GLY A 114 -0.47 7.56 14.59
C GLY A 114 -0.30 7.81 13.08
N VAL A 115 -1.05 8.72 12.45
CA VAL A 115 -0.74 9.13 11.06
C VAL A 115 0.03 10.46 11.12
N PRO A 116 1.31 10.53 10.69
CA PRO A 116 2.07 11.76 10.75
C PRO A 116 1.40 12.85 9.89
N LEU A 117 1.45 14.07 10.42
CA LEU A 117 0.88 15.34 9.96
C LEU A 117 1.16 15.73 8.48
N LEU A 118 1.95 14.92 7.77
CA LEU A 118 2.42 15.16 6.40
C LEU A 118 1.28 15.23 5.36
N VAL A 119 0.10 14.69 5.69
CA VAL A 119 -1.05 14.60 4.77
C VAL A 119 -1.78 15.94 4.58
N ILE A 120 -1.65 16.90 5.51
CA ILE A 120 -2.32 18.21 5.34
C ILE A 120 -1.53 19.11 4.36
N LEU A 121 -0.20 18.98 4.30
CA LEU A 121 0.63 19.81 3.42
C LEU A 121 0.54 19.44 1.93
N MET A 122 0.28 18.17 1.60
CA MET A 122 0.24 17.73 0.19
C MET A 122 -1.00 18.20 -0.59
N LYS A 123 -2.05 18.67 0.08
CA LYS A 123 -3.21 19.32 -0.55
C LYS A 123 -3.06 20.83 -0.74
N MET A 124 -2.01 21.45 -0.18
CA MET A 124 -1.76 22.90 -0.29
C MET A 124 -0.65 23.28 -1.28
N ALA A 125 -0.02 22.30 -1.95
CA ALA A 125 1.09 22.52 -2.88
C ALA A 125 0.75 22.18 -4.34
N ILE A 126 -0.49 22.45 -4.77
CA ILE A 126 -0.90 22.53 -6.18
C ILE A 126 -1.71 23.81 -6.36
#